data_AF-A0A520C6N4-F1
#
_entry.id   AF-A0A520C6N4-F1
#
_cell.length_a   1.000
_cell.length_b   1.000
_cell.length_c   1.000
_cell.angle_alpha   90.00
_cell.angle_beta   90.00
_cell.angle_gamma   90.00
#
_symmetry.space_group_name_H-M   'P 1'
#
loop_
_entity.id
_entity.type
_entity.pdbx_description
1 polymer ?
#
loop_
_entity_poly.entity_id
_entity_poly.type
_entity_poly.pdbx_seq_one_letter_code
_entity_poly.pdbx_strand_id
1 'polypeptide(L)' 'MKDKNYIQGSLFEEDYLIRTLGNLANSPEVALTELVANAWDAGATLVEIFIPEKHGDKLTIEDNGIGMTKEE' A
#
# COMPACT_ATOMS: atom_id res chain seq x y z
N MET A 1 -4.79 -32.86 -2.67
CA MET A 1 -3.65 -32.00 -3.10
C MET A 1 -3.48 -30.95 -2.01
N LYS A 2 -2.28 -30.79 -1.44
CA LYS A 2 -2.04 -29.79 -0.39
C LYS A 2 -1.82 -28.43 -1.05
N ASP A 3 -2.66 -27.45 -0.73
CA ASP A 3 -2.50 -26.05 -1.12
C ASP A 3 -1.16 -25.54 -0.61
N LYS A 4 -0.23 -25.29 -1.53
CA LYS A 4 1.05 -24.67 -1.20
C LYS A 4 0.85 -23.16 -1.17
N ASN A 5 0.61 -22.60 0.02
CA ASN A 5 0.71 -21.18 0.26
C ASN A 5 2.18 -20.76 0.20
N TYR A 6 2.63 -20.32 -0.97
CA TYR A 6 3.91 -19.66 -1.11
C TYR A 6 3.74 -18.19 -0.68
N ILE A 7 3.96 -17.90 0.60
CA ILE A 7 4.23 -16.53 1.04
C ILE A 7 5.73 -16.33 0.84
N GLN A 8 6.14 -15.95 -0.36
CA GLN A 8 7.52 -15.52 -0.58
C GLN A 8 7.69 -14.20 0.17
N GLY A 9 8.56 -14.19 1.18
CA GLY A 9 8.95 -12.98 1.87
C GLY A 9 9.72 -12.03 0.95
N SER A 10 9.98 -10.82 1.44
CA SER A 10 10.88 -9.88 0.77
C SER A 10 12.24 -10.54 0.46
N LEU A 11 12.74 -10.37 -0.77
CA LEU A 11 14.10 -10.76 -1.16
C LEU A 11 15.16 -9.74 -0.73
N PHE A 12 14.75 -8.65 -0.07
CA PHE A 12 15.63 -7.62 0.44
C PHE A 12 16.19 -7.97 1.82
N GLU A 13 17.35 -7.38 2.14
CA GLU A 13 17.94 -7.45 3.47
C GLU A 13 17.03 -6.85 4.55
N GLU A 14 17.30 -7.19 5.81
CA GLU A 14 16.59 -6.64 6.96
C GLU A 14 16.67 -5.10 6.96
N ASP A 15 15.57 -4.45 7.33
CA ASP A 15 15.40 -2.98 7.34
C ASP A 15 15.59 -2.25 6.00
N TYR A 16 15.76 -2.98 4.88
CA TYR A 16 15.97 -2.37 3.56
C TYR A 16 14.89 -1.34 3.21
N LEU A 17 13.62 -1.67 3.44
CA LEU A 17 12.50 -0.77 3.13
C LEU A 17 12.53 0.49 4.00
N ILE A 18 12.71 0.34 5.32
CA ILE A 18 12.76 1.47 6.25
C ILE A 18 13.92 2.42 5.92
N ARG A 19 15.11 1.85 5.64
CA ARG A 19 16.29 2.63 5.25
C ARG A 19 16.12 3.32 3.90
N THR A 20 15.53 2.64 2.92
CA THR A 20 15.45 3.14 1.53
C THR A 20 14.36 4.18 1.36
N LEU A 21 13.19 3.97 1.99
CA LEU A 21 12.02 4.82 1.80
C LEU A 21 12.07 6.11 2.63
N GLY A 22 12.95 6.19 3.64
CA GLY A 22 13.18 7.41 4.42
C GLY A 22 11.89 7.98 4.99
N ASN A 23 11.55 9.21 4.64
CA ASN A 23 10.35 9.89 5.14
C ASN A 23 9.05 9.15 4.82
N LEU A 24 8.97 8.44 3.68
CA LEU A 24 7.78 7.68 3.31
C LEU A 24 7.47 6.55 4.32
N ALA A 25 8.51 5.91 4.88
CA ALA A 25 8.33 4.89 5.91
C ALA A 25 8.14 5.46 7.32
N ASN A 26 8.47 6.74 7.55
CA ASN A 26 8.56 7.32 8.88
C ASN A 26 7.55 8.43 9.17
N SER A 27 6.86 8.97 8.15
CA SER A 27 5.80 9.97 8.32
C SER A 27 4.46 9.43 7.82
N PRO A 28 3.47 9.28 8.71
CA PRO A 28 2.15 8.80 8.31
C PRO A 28 1.45 9.76 7.35
N GLU A 29 1.70 11.07 7.46
CA GLU A 29 1.12 12.08 6.58
C GLU A 29 1.65 11.94 5.14
N VAL A 30 2.97 11.73 4.99
CA VAL A 30 3.59 11.46 3.68
C VAL A 30 3.06 10.14 3.12
N ALA A 31 3.01 9.08 3.92
CA ALA A 31 2.51 7.78 3.47
C ALA A 31 1.06 7.83 2.96
N LEU A 32 0.17 8.51 3.68
CA LEU A 32 -1.21 8.69 3.24
C LEU A 32 -1.30 9.56 1.98
N THR A 33 -0.45 10.57 1.85
CA THR A 33 -0.41 11.43 0.66
C THR A 33 0.00 10.64 -0.58
N GLU A 34 1.02 9.78 -0.49
CA GLU A 34 1.44 8.94 -1.62
C GLU A 34 0.36 7.95 -2.06
N LEU A 35 -0.45 7.41 -1.13
CA LEU A 35 -1.56 6.53 -1.49
C LEU A 35 -2.65 7.27 -2.28
N VAL A 36 -2.97 8.50 -1.90
CA VAL A 36 -3.92 9.34 -2.64
C VAL A 36 -3.33 9.79 -3.98
N ALA A 37 -2.03 10.10 -4.03
CA ALA A 37 -1.33 10.46 -5.27
C ALA A 37 -1.38 9.32 -6.28
N ASN A 38 -1.14 8.07 -5.86
CA ASN A 38 -1.24 6.91 -6.74
C ASN A 38 -2.65 6.74 -7.33
N ALA A 39 -3.70 6.92 -6.51
CA ALA A 39 -5.08 6.86 -7.00
C ALA A 39 -5.38 7.98 -8.00
N TRP A 40 -4.90 9.20 -7.74
CA TRP A 40 -5.02 10.33 -8.67
C TRP A 40 -4.31 10.05 -10.00
N ASP A 41 -3.09 9.52 -9.96
CA ASP A 41 -2.32 9.15 -11.15
C ASP A 41 -3.00 8.04 -11.96
N ALA A 42 -3.73 7.13 -11.29
CA ALA A 42 -4.61 6.14 -11.92
C ALA A 42 -5.90 6.75 -12.49
N GLY A 43 -6.07 8.07 -12.45
CA GLY A 43 -7.23 8.77 -12.98
C GLY A 43 -8.48 8.65 -12.11
N ALA A 44 -8.34 8.30 -10.83
CA ALA A 44 -9.47 8.22 -9.92
C ALA A 44 -10.15 9.59 -9.73
N THR A 45 -11.47 9.58 -9.67
CA THR A 45 -12.29 10.76 -9.33
C THR A 45 -12.82 10.70 -7.90
N LEU A 46 -12.74 9.52 -7.28
CA LEU A 46 -13.12 9.27 -5.90
C LEU A 46 -12.05 8.37 -5.27
N VAL A 47 -11.64 8.74 -4.05
CA VAL A 47 -10.78 7.93 -3.19
C VAL A 47 -11.45 7.83 -1.83
N GLU A 48 -11.81 6.63 -1.42
CA GLU A 48 -12.43 6.33 -0.13
C GLU A 48 -11.37 5.81 0.85
N ILE A 49 -11.24 6.47 1.99
CA ILE A 49 -10.26 6.11 3.03
C ILE A 49 -11.01 5.79 4.31
N PHE A 50 -10.79 4.59 4.84
CA PHE A 50 -11.27 4.19 6.16
C PHE A 50 -10.09 4.06 7.13
N ILE A 51 -10.08 4.89 8.17
CA ILE A 51 -9.10 4.85 9.24
C ILE A 51 -9.71 4.11 10.44
N PRO A 52 -9.13 2.97 10.87
CA PRO A 52 -9.65 2.23 12.01
C PRO A 52 -9.33 2.94 13.33
N GLU A 53 -10.15 2.69 14.36
CA GLU A 53 -9.95 3.27 15.69
C GLU A 53 -8.85 2.55 16.51
N LYS A 54 -8.54 1.30 16.18
CA LYS A 54 -7.58 0.47 16.92
C LYS A 54 -6.39 0.09 16.06
N HIS A 55 -5.21 0.14 16.66
CA HIS A 55 -4.00 -0.38 16.04
C HIS A 55 -4.12 -1.88 15.79
N GLY A 56 -3.69 -2.32 14.61
CA GLY A 56 -3.78 -3.70 14.16
C GLY A 56 -5.04 -4.01 13.34
N ASP A 57 -6.05 -3.14 13.37
CA ASP A 57 -7.21 -3.23 12.48
C ASP A 57 -6.87 -2.72 11.06
N LYS A 58 -7.73 -3.03 10.09
CA LYS A 58 -7.49 -2.77 8.68
C LYS A 58 -7.72 -1.29 8.33
N LEU A 59 -6.66 -0.62 7.86
CA LEU A 59 -6.75 0.61 7.08
C LEU A 59 -7.07 0.24 5.63
N THR A 60 -8.10 0.85 5.03
CA THR A 60 -8.45 0.63 3.62
C THR A 60 -8.41 1.94 2.83
N ILE A 61 -7.90 1.85 1.61
CA ILE A 61 -7.88 2.89 0.59
C ILE A 61 -8.45 2.23 -0.66
N GLU A 62 -9.54 2.77 -1.17
CA GLU A 62 -10.23 2.26 -2.35
C GLU A 62 -10.40 3.40 -3.35
N ASP A 63 -10.10 3.16 -4.61
CA ASP A 63 -10.21 4.14 -5.68
C ASP A 63 -11.01 3.58 -6.87
N ASN A 64 -11.51 4.49 -7.70
CA ASN A 64 -12.24 4.15 -8.93
C ASN A 64 -11.42 4.43 -10.20
N GLY A 65 -10.09 4.38 -10.09
CA GLY A 65 -9.17 4.56 -11.20
C GLY A 65 -9.14 3.37 -12.15
N ILE A 66 -8.13 3.35 -13.03
CA ILE A 66 -8.00 2.34 -14.09
C ILE A 66 -7.66 0.92 -13.56
N GLY A 67 -7.23 0.80 -12.30
CA GLY A 67 -6.76 -0.45 -11.73
C GLY A 67 -5.43 -0.92 -12.34
N MET A 68 -5.08 -2.18 -12.07
CA MET A 68 -3.89 -2.83 -12.64
C MET A 68 -4.26 -4.19 -13.24
N THR A 69 -3.62 -4.54 -14.34
CA THR A 69 -3.64 -5.89 -14.91
C THR A 69 -2.77 -6.84 -14.07
N LYS A 70 -2.69 -8.11 -14.46
CA LYS A 70 -1.86 -9.08 -13.73
C LYS A 70 -0.37 -8.92 -14.06
N GLU A 71 -0.04 -8.38 -15.23
CA GLU A 71 1.34 -8.16 -15.65
C GLU A 71 1.97 -6.90 -15.03
N GLU A 72 1.14 -5.97 -14.54
CA GLU A 72 1.52 -4.78 -13.78
C GLU A 72 1.67 -5.09 -12.28
#